data_AF-A0A7E5WXR2-F1
#
_entry.id   AF-A0A7E5WXR2-F1
#
_cell.length_a   1.000
_cell.length_b   1.000
_cell.length_c   1.000
_cell.angle_alpha   90.00
_cell.angle_beta   90.00
_cell.angle_gamma   90.00
#
_symmetry.space_group_name_H-M   'P 1'
#
loop_
_entity.id
_entity.type
_entity.pdbx_description
1 polymer ?
#
loop_
_entity_poly.entity_id
_entity_poly.type
_entity_poly.pdbx_seq_one_letter_code
_entity_poly.pdbx_strand_id
1 'polypeptide(L)'
;MMEVWYQSPYPGDAARVPRLFVCEFCLNHHKSATGAQRHKVKCVWRHPPGDEVYRKDNLSVWQVDGRKHKQYCQQLCLLAKFFLDHKTLYYDVEPFLFYVMTNADHEGCHIVGYFSKVSNSLVFYLAVIQRLATSFGLLHIFTYANDLLALCDPRMFILCVGVFVYTFAYMTCMFVEPPRH
;
A
#
# COMPACT_ATOMS: atom_id res chain seq x y z
N MET A 1 -3.41 15.80 -2.74
CA MET A 1 -4.33 15.09 -3.65
C MET A 1 -3.49 14.16 -4.49
N MET A 2 -3.88 12.88 -4.62
CA MET A 2 -3.09 11.87 -5.32
C MET A 2 -3.71 11.65 -6.70
N GLU A 3 -2.89 11.71 -7.74
CA GLU A 3 -3.31 11.32 -9.10
C GLU A 3 -3.18 9.80 -9.24
N VAL A 4 -4.20 9.20 -9.86
CA VAL A 4 -4.25 7.75 -10.10
C VAL A 4 -3.85 7.46 -11.54
N TRP A 5 -3.28 6.29 -11.80
CA TRP A 5 -2.78 5.93 -13.13
C TRP A 5 -3.69 4.98 -13.88
N TYR A 6 -4.37 4.09 -13.14
CA TYR A 6 -5.25 3.07 -13.70
C TYR A 6 -6.64 3.14 -13.08
N GLN A 7 -7.63 2.55 -13.74
CA GLN A 7 -8.96 2.39 -13.14
C GLN A 7 -8.96 1.28 -12.08
N SER A 8 -9.72 1.51 -11.01
CA SER A 8 -9.99 0.55 -9.94
C SER A 8 -11.48 0.25 -9.85
N PRO A 9 -11.89 -1.03 -9.70
CA PRO A 9 -13.28 -1.46 -9.67
C PRO A 9 -13.92 -1.24 -8.29
N TYR A 10 -14.01 0.02 -7.86
CA TYR A 10 -14.78 0.36 -6.66
C TYR A 10 -16.27 0.04 -6.86
N PRO A 11 -16.96 -0.49 -5.83
CA PRO A 11 -18.34 -0.95 -5.99
C PRO A 11 -19.33 0.21 -6.22
N GLY A 12 -20.37 -0.07 -7.01
CA GLY A 12 -21.49 0.84 -7.23
C GLY A 12 -21.08 2.17 -7.87
N ASP A 13 -21.65 3.28 -7.39
CA ASP A 13 -21.37 4.61 -7.93
C ASP A 13 -19.98 5.14 -7.57
N ALA A 14 -19.24 4.49 -6.67
CA ALA A 14 -17.92 4.95 -6.25
C ALA A 14 -16.89 4.90 -7.39
N ALA A 15 -17.05 4.02 -8.37
CA ALA A 15 -16.21 4.01 -9.57
C ALA A 15 -16.52 5.17 -10.55
N ARG A 16 -17.69 5.81 -10.42
CA ARG A 16 -18.16 6.87 -11.33
C ARG A 16 -17.90 8.29 -10.84
N VAL A 17 -17.53 8.45 -9.56
CA VAL A 17 -17.29 9.79 -9.02
C VAL A 17 -15.94 10.33 -9.53
N PRO A 18 -15.84 11.64 -9.85
CA PRO A 18 -14.59 12.24 -10.29
C PRO A 18 -13.55 12.33 -9.17
N ARG A 19 -13.98 12.19 -7.91
CA ARG A 19 -13.11 12.24 -6.73
C ARG A 19 -13.62 11.28 -5.67
N LEU A 20 -12.73 10.40 -5.21
CA LEU A 20 -12.97 9.47 -4.12
C LEU A 20 -12.16 9.90 -2.90
N PHE A 21 -12.77 9.84 -1.71
CA PHE A 21 -12.10 10.15 -0.45
C PHE A 21 -11.88 8.86 0.32
N VAL A 22 -10.63 8.53 0.63
CA VAL A 22 -10.28 7.30 1.35
C VAL A 22 -9.70 7.65 2.71
N CYS A 23 -10.18 6.99 3.76
CA CYS A 23 -9.60 7.12 5.10
C CYS A 23 -8.21 6.50 5.13
N GLU A 24 -7.21 7.23 5.61
CA GLU A 24 -5.82 6.76 5.63
C GLU A 24 -5.59 5.57 6.57
N PHE A 25 -6.41 5.42 7.62
CA PHE A 25 -6.22 4.37 8.63
C PHE A 25 -7.05 3.13 8.35
N CYS A 26 -8.36 3.27 8.11
CA CYS A 26 -9.24 2.11 7.91
C CYS A 26 -9.53 1.80 6.44
N LEU A 27 -9.07 2.66 5.51
CA LEU A 27 -9.23 2.51 4.06
C LEU A 27 -10.68 2.58 3.54
N ASN A 28 -11.65 2.91 4.40
CA ASN A 28 -13.02 3.14 3.96
C ASN A 28 -13.08 4.33 2.99
N HIS A 29 -13.84 4.14 1.90
CA HIS A 29 -14.00 5.14 0.85
C HIS A 29 -15.34 5.88 0.99
N HIS A 30 -15.35 7.13 0.54
CA HIS A 30 -16.49 8.02 0.60
C HIS A 30 -16.62 8.80 -0.72
N LYS A 31 -17.87 8.97 -1.16
CA LYS A 31 -18.23 9.67 -2.40
C LYS A 31 -18.25 11.20 -2.26
N SER A 32 -18.19 11.73 -1.03
CA SER A 32 -18.27 13.16 -0.75
C SER A 32 -17.32 13.58 0.37
N ALA A 33 -16.86 14.83 0.30
CA ALA A 33 -16.03 15.43 1.34
C ALA A 33 -16.74 15.47 2.70
N THR A 34 -18.04 15.77 2.72
CA THR A 34 -18.85 15.79 3.94
C THR A 34 -18.94 14.41 4.61
N GLY A 35 -19.08 13.35 3.81
CA GLY A 35 -19.07 11.98 4.31
C GLY A 35 -17.71 11.59 4.89
N ALA A 36 -16.63 11.94 4.20
CA ALA A 36 -15.26 11.70 4.66
C ALA A 36 -14.95 12.44 5.97
N GLN A 37 -15.37 13.70 6.12
CA GLN A 37 -15.17 14.46 7.36
C GLN A 37 -15.94 13.86 8.54
N ARG A 38 -17.20 13.47 8.33
CA ARG A 38 -17.98 12.76 9.36
C ARG A 38 -17.33 11.44 9.77
N HIS A 39 -16.74 10.72 8.80
CA HIS A 39 -16.00 9.50 9.09
C HIS A 39 -14.73 9.79 9.90
N LYS A 40 -13.93 10.80 9.52
CA LYS A 40 -12.69 11.17 10.22
C LYS A 40 -12.92 11.40 11.72
N VAL A 41 -14.01 12.08 12.08
CA VAL A 41 -14.37 12.36 13.50
C VAL A 41 -14.76 11.09 14.27
N LYS A 42 -15.34 10.08 13.60
CA LYS A 42 -15.82 8.84 14.24
C LYS A 42 -14.84 7.68 14.14
N CYS A 43 -13.87 7.75 13.23
CA CYS A 43 -12.92 6.68 12.99
C CYS A 43 -12.02 6.50 14.21
N VAL A 44 -12.03 5.30 14.79
CA VAL A 44 -11.18 4.93 15.94
C VAL A 44 -9.83 4.35 15.52
N TRP A 45 -9.68 4.00 14.24
CA TRP A 45 -8.45 3.41 13.72
C TRP A 45 -7.34 4.45 13.63
N ARG A 46 -6.16 4.10 14.13
CA ARG A 46 -4.91 4.89 14.02
C ARG A 46 -3.73 4.08 13.53
N HIS A 47 -3.94 2.82 13.18
CA HIS A 47 -2.94 1.94 12.60
C HIS A 47 -3.65 0.83 11.82
N PRO A 48 -2.94 0.09 10.94
CA PRO A 48 -3.50 -1.09 10.30
C PRO A 48 -3.97 -2.14 11.33
N PRO A 49 -5.00 -2.93 11.01
CA PRO A 49 -5.34 -4.11 11.81
C PRO A 49 -4.23 -5.16 11.77
N GLY A 50 -4.34 -6.20 12.61
CA GLY A 50 -3.41 -7.31 12.64
C GLY A 50 -2.24 -7.08 13.59
N ASP A 51 -1.19 -7.86 13.40
CA ASP A 51 -0.06 -7.93 14.32
C ASP A 51 1.10 -7.10 13.77
N GLU A 52 1.69 -6.28 14.63
CA GLU A 52 2.92 -5.62 14.30
C GLU A 52 4.09 -6.60 14.39
N VAL A 53 4.69 -6.91 13.24
CA VAL A 53 5.78 -7.91 13.13
C VAL A 53 7.16 -7.28 13.08
N TYR A 54 7.23 -5.95 12.93
CA TYR A 54 8.47 -5.21 12.92
C TYR A 54 8.24 -3.76 13.32
N ARG A 55 9.14 -3.22 14.14
CA ARG A 55 9.27 -1.78 14.41
C ARG A 55 10.73 -1.40 14.49
N LYS A 56 11.09 -0.31 13.81
CA LYS A 56 12.36 0.40 14.00
C LYS A 56 12.12 1.89 13.86
N ASP A 57 12.36 2.61 14.95
CA ASP A 57 12.04 4.03 15.08
C ASP A 57 10.55 4.28 14.77
N ASN A 58 10.25 5.20 13.85
CA ASN A 58 8.90 5.49 13.41
C ASN A 58 8.38 4.53 12.33
N LEU A 59 9.22 3.63 11.80
CA LEU A 59 8.80 2.69 10.76
C LEU A 59 8.28 1.40 11.39
N SER A 60 7.09 0.99 10.98
CA SER A 60 6.45 -0.24 11.41
C SER A 60 5.99 -1.08 10.22
N VAL A 61 5.97 -2.41 10.38
CA VAL A 61 5.30 -3.32 9.45
C VAL A 61 4.28 -4.18 10.18
N TRP A 62 3.08 -4.16 9.64
CA TRP A 62 1.90 -4.85 10.17
C TRP A 62 1.55 -6.03 9.28
N GLN A 63 1.52 -7.23 9.86
CA GLN A 63 1.00 -8.41 9.21
C GLN A 63 -0.52 -8.49 9.39
N VAL A 64 -1.24 -8.45 8.29
CA VAL A 64 -2.70 -8.47 8.23
C VAL A 64 -3.15 -9.72 7.49
N ASP A 65 -3.86 -10.60 8.19
CA ASP A 65 -4.48 -11.78 7.60
C ASP A 65 -5.74 -11.41 6.83
N GLY A 66 -5.75 -11.65 5.51
CA GLY A 66 -6.89 -11.38 4.64
C GLY A 66 -8.15 -12.17 5.00
N ARG A 67 -8.02 -13.32 5.68
CA ARG A 67 -9.15 -14.09 6.20
C ARG A 67 -9.78 -13.44 7.42
N LYS A 68 -8.98 -12.85 8.31
CA LYS A 68 -9.45 -12.18 9.53
C LYS A 68 -9.95 -10.76 9.27
N HIS A 69 -9.29 -10.04 8.37
CA HIS A 69 -9.54 -8.61 8.10
C HIS A 69 -9.95 -8.36 6.64
N LYS A 70 -10.89 -9.18 6.14
CA LYS A 70 -11.34 -9.18 4.74
C LYS A 70 -11.67 -7.78 4.20
N GLN A 71 -12.46 -7.00 4.93
CA GLN A 71 -12.89 -5.68 4.48
C GLN A 71 -11.71 -4.71 4.30
N TYR A 72 -10.77 -4.69 5.26
CA TYR A 72 -9.58 -3.85 5.19
C TYR A 72 -8.70 -4.25 4.00
N CYS A 73 -8.44 -5.54 3.84
CA CYS A 73 -7.59 -6.05 2.76
C CYS A 73 -8.21 -5.84 1.36
N GLN A 74 -9.54 -5.92 1.24
CA GLN A 74 -10.24 -5.59 0.00
C GLN A 74 -10.10 -4.11 -0.35
N GLN A 75 -10.28 -3.22 0.63
CA GLN A 75 -10.12 -1.78 0.44
C GLN A 75 -8.68 -1.40 0.09
N LEU A 76 -7.70 -2.06 0.72
CA LEU A 76 -6.29 -1.93 0.38
C LEU A 76 -6.00 -2.37 -1.06
N CYS A 77 -6.58 -3.49 -1.50
CA CYS A 77 -6.44 -3.97 -2.88
C CYS A 77 -7.08 -3.02 -3.91
N LEU A 78 -8.25 -2.48 -3.60
CA LEU A 78 -8.93 -1.50 -4.45
C LEU A 78 -8.11 -0.20 -4.57
N LEU A 79 -7.55 0.28 -3.47
CA LEU A 79 -6.66 1.43 -3.48
C LEU A 79 -5.40 1.16 -4.32
N ALA A 80 -4.78 -0.02 -4.15
CA ALA A 80 -3.61 -0.43 -4.91
C ALA A 80 -3.83 -0.50 -6.41
N LYS A 81 -5.03 -0.94 -6.85
CA LYS A 81 -5.36 -1.10 -8.27
C LYS A 81 -5.30 0.21 -9.05
N PHE A 82 -5.42 1.37 -8.39
CA PHE A 82 -5.18 2.67 -9.02
C PHE A 82 -3.74 2.88 -9.49
N PHE A 83 -2.78 2.13 -8.92
CA PHE A 83 -1.34 2.24 -9.20
C PHE A 83 -0.76 0.99 -9.86
N LEU A 84 -1.53 -0.10 -9.93
CA LEU A 84 -1.12 -1.37 -10.50
C LEU A 84 -1.99 -1.73 -11.70
N ASP A 85 -1.37 -1.92 -12.86
CA ASP A 85 -2.07 -2.28 -14.09
C ASP A 85 -2.65 -3.71 -14.00
N HIS A 86 -1.80 -4.70 -13.73
CA HIS A 86 -2.13 -6.12 -13.81
C HIS A 86 -2.63 -6.75 -12.50
N LYS A 87 -3.17 -5.97 -11.56
CA LYS A 87 -3.74 -6.54 -10.32
C LYS A 87 -5.12 -7.15 -10.61
N THR A 88 -5.21 -8.46 -10.60
CA THR A 88 -6.43 -9.22 -10.94
C THR A 88 -7.27 -9.63 -9.73
N LEU A 89 -6.65 -9.76 -8.54
CA LEU A 89 -7.32 -10.19 -7.32
C LEU A 89 -7.45 -9.03 -6.33
N TYR A 90 -8.70 -8.65 -6.05
CA TYR A 90 -9.07 -7.56 -5.13
C TYR A 90 -10.26 -7.88 -4.21
N TYR A 91 -11.07 -8.90 -4.52
CA TYR A 91 -12.14 -9.39 -3.63
C TYR A 91 -11.76 -10.67 -2.87
N ASP A 92 -11.04 -11.58 -3.52
CA ASP A 92 -10.59 -12.86 -2.95
C ASP A 92 -9.28 -12.69 -2.18
N VAL A 93 -9.36 -12.00 -1.04
CA VAL A 93 -8.20 -11.65 -0.20
C VAL A 93 -7.87 -12.70 0.86
N GLU A 94 -8.76 -13.66 1.10
CA GLU A 94 -8.61 -14.68 2.16
C GLU A 94 -7.35 -15.55 2.04
N PRO A 95 -6.85 -15.90 0.83
CA PRO A 95 -5.62 -16.66 0.69
C PRO A 95 -4.33 -15.88 0.99
N PHE A 96 -4.41 -14.58 1.29
CA PHE A 96 -3.27 -13.67 1.34
C PHE A 96 -2.98 -13.14 2.74
N LEU A 97 -1.69 -13.09 3.08
CA LEU A 97 -1.13 -12.26 4.13
C LEU A 97 -0.65 -10.95 3.54
N PHE A 98 -1.04 -9.84 4.15
CA PHE A 98 -0.64 -8.49 3.75
C PHE A 98 0.37 -7.95 4.75
N TYR A 99 1.46 -7.38 4.28
CA TYR A 99 2.47 -6.73 5.09
C TYR A 99 2.42 -5.24 4.78
N VAL A 100 1.77 -4.48 5.66
CA VAL A 100 1.52 -3.05 5.49
C VAL A 100 2.60 -2.27 6.22
N MET A 101 3.36 -1.50 5.46
CA MET A 101 4.40 -0.62 6.00
C MET A 101 3.80 0.74 6.33
N THR A 102 4.12 1.23 7.53
CA THR A 102 3.64 2.51 8.04
C THR A 102 4.75 3.36 8.61
N ASN A 103 4.60 4.68 8.51
CA ASN A 103 5.38 5.65 9.27
C ASN A 103 4.52 6.20 10.42
N ALA A 104 5.02 6.13 11.64
CA ALA A 104 4.32 6.54 12.85
C ALA A 104 4.64 7.98 13.23
N ASP A 105 3.62 8.71 13.67
CA ASP A 105 3.74 10.01 14.30
C ASP A 105 2.77 10.14 15.49
N HIS A 106 2.53 11.37 15.95
CA HIS A 106 1.61 11.66 17.04
C HIS A 106 0.11 11.39 16.75
N GLU A 107 -0.31 11.38 15.49
CA GLU A 107 -1.68 11.07 15.07
C GLU A 107 -1.87 9.56 14.90
N GLY A 108 -0.88 8.84 14.37
CA GLY A 108 -0.95 7.38 14.22
C GLY A 108 0.10 6.79 13.30
N CYS A 109 -0.18 5.59 12.76
CA CYS A 109 0.64 4.87 11.80
C CYS A 109 0.07 5.06 10.38
N HIS A 110 0.74 5.89 9.58
CA HIS A 110 0.34 6.26 8.23
C HIS A 110 0.88 5.29 7.20
N ILE A 111 0.01 4.75 6.35
CA ILE A 111 0.38 3.74 5.34
C ILE A 111 1.29 4.34 4.28
N VAL A 112 2.44 3.71 4.06
CA VAL A 112 3.42 4.10 3.05
C VAL A 112 3.37 3.17 1.83
N GLY A 113 3.12 1.88 2.07
CA GLY A 113 2.99 0.86 1.04
C GLY A 113 2.70 -0.50 1.65
N TYR A 114 2.50 -1.51 0.80
CA TYR A 114 2.33 -2.87 1.27
C TYR A 114 2.80 -3.91 0.26
N PHE A 115 2.92 -5.15 0.71
CA PHE A 115 3.01 -6.31 -0.17
C PHE A 115 2.12 -7.44 0.34
N SER A 116 1.65 -8.29 -0.56
CA SER A 116 0.85 -9.46 -0.20
C SER A 116 1.55 -10.75 -0.62
N LYS A 117 1.53 -11.74 0.26
CA LYS A 117 2.03 -13.10 0.07
C LYS A 117 0.86 -14.06 0.11
N VAL A 118 0.80 -15.03 -0.80
CA VAL A 118 -0.16 -16.14 -0.66
C VAL A 118 0.33 -17.05 0.48
N SER A 119 -0.51 -17.36 1.45
CA SER A 119 -0.12 -18.02 2.71
C SER A 119 0.65 -19.35 2.55
N ASN A 120 0.55 -19.99 1.38
CA ASN A 120 1.23 -21.26 1.06
C ASN A 120 2.08 -21.21 -0.24
N SER A 121 2.46 -20.02 -0.73
CA SER A 121 3.33 -19.92 -1.91
C SER A 121 4.42 -18.86 -1.76
N LEU A 122 5.44 -18.95 -2.60
CA LEU A 122 6.50 -17.95 -2.72
C LEU A 122 6.11 -16.79 -3.66
N VAL A 123 4.84 -16.69 -4.07
CA VAL A 123 4.37 -15.61 -4.94
C VAL A 123 4.04 -14.38 -4.11
N PHE A 124 4.66 -13.25 -4.49
CA PHE A 124 4.50 -11.96 -3.86
C PHE A 124 3.91 -10.95 -4.84
N TYR A 125 3.02 -10.10 -4.35
CA TYR A 125 2.49 -8.95 -5.09
C TYR A 125 2.82 -7.68 -4.31
N LEU A 126 3.61 -6.78 -4.91
CA LEU A 126 4.03 -5.52 -4.33
C LEU A 126 3.09 -4.39 -4.77
N ALA A 127 2.78 -3.47 -3.85
CA ALA A 127 1.96 -2.30 -4.12
C ALA A 127 2.47 -1.10 -3.33
N VAL A 128 2.91 -0.06 -4.03
CA VAL A 128 3.31 1.22 -3.43
C VAL A 128 2.15 2.19 -3.53
N ILE A 129 1.68 2.70 -2.39
CA ILE A 129 0.50 3.58 -2.31
C ILE A 129 0.90 5.05 -2.22
N GLN A 130 2.07 5.36 -1.65
CA GLN A 130 2.54 6.74 -1.53
C GLN A 130 3.84 6.97 -2.29
N ARG A 131 3.88 8.05 -3.09
CA ARG A 131 5.12 8.61 -3.62
C ARG A 131 5.90 9.20 -2.44
N LEU A 132 6.85 8.46 -1.91
CA LEU A 132 7.86 9.07 -1.03
C LEU A 132 8.65 10.04 -1.88
N ALA A 133 8.37 11.33 -1.69
CA ALA A 133 8.93 12.41 -2.47
C ALA A 133 10.41 12.70 -2.17
N THR A 134 11.09 11.86 -1.40
CA THR A 134 12.52 12.00 -1.11
C THR A 134 13.27 10.71 -1.47
N SER A 135 14.32 10.85 -2.27
CA SER A 135 15.27 9.78 -2.61
C SER A 135 15.81 9.06 -1.36
N PHE A 136 15.90 9.76 -0.23
CA PHE A 136 16.27 9.22 1.07
C PHE A 136 15.20 8.29 1.68
N GLY A 137 13.91 8.63 1.60
CA GLY A 137 12.84 7.79 2.17
C GLY A 137 12.72 6.41 1.52
N LEU A 138 12.99 6.33 0.20
CA LEU A 138 12.98 5.07 -0.55
C LEU A 138 14.17 4.17 -0.21
N LEU A 139 15.36 4.73 -0.01
CA LEU A 139 16.55 3.96 0.38
C LEU A 139 16.38 3.34 1.77
N HIS A 140 15.83 4.10 2.70
CA HIS A 140 15.50 3.59 4.03
C HIS A 140 14.50 2.43 3.93
N ILE A 141 13.38 2.61 3.25
CA ILE A 141 12.40 1.53 3.04
C ILE A 141 13.01 0.31 2.36
N PHE A 142 13.93 0.51 1.41
CA PHE A 142 14.65 -0.58 0.77
C PHE A 142 15.52 -1.37 1.77
N THR A 143 16.32 -0.69 2.60
CA THR A 143 17.11 -1.34 3.66
C THR A 143 16.20 -2.07 4.66
N TYR A 144 15.09 -1.43 5.08
CA TYR A 144 14.16 -2.02 6.05
C TYR A 144 13.35 -3.18 5.50
N ALA A 145 12.91 -3.09 4.23
CA ALA A 145 12.30 -4.22 3.55
C ALA A 145 13.29 -5.37 3.51
N ASN A 146 14.55 -5.15 3.11
CA ASN A 146 15.56 -6.20 3.13
C ASN A 146 15.79 -6.80 4.54
N ASP A 147 15.80 -5.99 5.59
CA ASP A 147 15.92 -6.47 6.99
C ASP A 147 14.69 -7.30 7.42
N LEU A 148 13.47 -6.86 7.10
CA LEU A 148 12.23 -7.59 7.37
C LEU A 148 12.15 -8.90 6.59
N LEU A 149 12.59 -8.87 5.34
CA LEU A 149 12.61 -10.02 4.44
C LEU A 149 13.65 -11.04 4.93
N ALA A 150 14.81 -10.58 5.41
CA ALA A 150 15.80 -11.43 6.07
C ALA A 150 15.28 -12.03 7.39
N LEU A 151 14.45 -11.31 8.14
CA LEU A 151 13.81 -11.80 9.38
C LEU A 151 12.65 -12.77 9.13
N CYS A 152 11.90 -12.60 8.04
CA CYS A 152 10.72 -13.42 7.73
C CYS A 152 11.01 -14.65 6.85
N ASP A 153 11.96 -14.58 5.89
CA ASP A 153 12.39 -15.72 5.06
C ASP A 153 13.68 -15.40 4.26
N PRO A 154 14.84 -16.04 4.52
CA PRO A 154 16.10 -15.76 3.81
C PRO A 154 16.05 -16.01 2.29
N ARG A 155 15.03 -16.70 1.75
CA ARG A 155 14.83 -16.88 0.31
C ARG A 155 14.17 -15.67 -0.38
N MET A 156 13.66 -14.72 0.39
CA MET A 156 12.93 -13.53 -0.09
C MET A 156 13.87 -12.38 -0.54
N PHE A 157 15.17 -12.50 -0.27
CA PHE A 157 16.22 -11.49 -0.53
C PHE A 157 16.47 -11.22 -2.03
N ILE A 158 16.40 -12.23 -2.89
CA ILE A 158 16.77 -12.10 -4.32
C ILE A 158 15.64 -11.44 -5.15
N LEU A 159 14.38 -11.59 -4.76
CA LEU A 159 13.23 -11.10 -5.54
C LEU A 159 12.92 -9.60 -5.30
N CYS A 160 13.08 -9.09 -4.08
CA CYS A 160 12.76 -7.68 -3.80
C CYS A 160 13.85 -6.71 -4.28
N VAL A 161 15.13 -7.12 -4.28
CA VAL A 161 16.21 -6.37 -4.91
C VAL A 161 15.94 -6.24 -6.42
N GLY A 162 15.48 -7.32 -7.09
CA GLY A 162 15.11 -7.28 -8.50
C GLY A 162 13.92 -6.35 -8.79
N VAL A 163 12.83 -6.42 -8.01
CA VAL A 163 11.59 -5.68 -8.32
C VAL A 163 11.66 -4.19 -7.92
N PHE A 164 12.36 -3.84 -6.85
CA PHE A 164 12.56 -2.43 -6.49
C PHE A 164 13.65 -1.76 -7.33
N VAL A 165 14.72 -2.48 -7.72
CA VAL A 165 15.70 -1.95 -8.70
C VAL A 165 15.04 -1.74 -10.07
N TYR A 166 14.11 -2.61 -10.50
CA TYR A 166 13.32 -2.37 -11.71
C TYR A 166 12.44 -1.12 -11.60
N THR A 167 11.74 -0.93 -10.47
CA THR A 167 10.93 0.28 -10.25
C THR A 167 11.82 1.54 -10.18
N PHE A 168 13.04 1.42 -9.67
CA PHE A 168 14.04 2.49 -9.68
C PHE A 168 14.61 2.78 -11.07
N ALA A 169 14.87 1.76 -11.90
CA ALA A 169 15.36 1.92 -13.27
C ALA A 169 14.35 2.65 -14.16
N TYR A 170 13.04 2.46 -13.94
CA TYR A 170 12.01 3.24 -14.62
C TYR A 170 11.82 4.65 -14.01
N MET A 171 12.08 4.85 -12.71
CA MET A 171 12.02 6.18 -12.09
C MET A 171 13.24 7.07 -12.36
N THR A 172 14.45 6.53 -12.52
CA THR A 172 15.64 7.30 -12.92
C THR A 172 15.63 7.66 -14.41
N CYS A 173 14.95 6.89 -15.27
CA CYS A 173 14.75 7.21 -16.68
C CYS A 173 13.66 8.27 -16.96
N MET A 174 12.96 8.81 -15.95
CA MET A 174 11.89 9.82 -16.13
C MET A 174 12.33 11.28 -15.92
N PHE A 175 13.62 11.60 -15.96
CA PHE A 175 14.06 12.91 -16.46
C PHE A 175 14.16 12.85 -17.97
N VAL A 176 13.01 12.91 -18.66
CA VAL A 176 12.98 13.22 -20.08
C VAL A 176 11.94 14.31 -20.26
N GLU A 177 12.44 15.53 -20.50
CA GLU A 177 11.63 16.66 -20.92
C GLU A 177 10.81 16.27 -22.16
N PRO A 178 9.51 16.57 -22.22
CA PRO A 178 8.78 16.42 -23.47
C PRO A 178 9.32 17.45 -24.48
N PRO A 179 9.55 17.08 -25.75
CA PRO A 179 9.98 18.02 -26.77
C PRO A 179 8.90 19.08 -26.96
N ARG A 180 9.31 20.35 -26.91
CA ARG A 180 8.49 21.46 -27.38
C ARG A 180 8.26 21.26 -28.87
N HIS A 181 7.02 21.05 -29.27
CA HIS A 181 6.24 21.96 -30.12
C HIS A 181 4.84 21.39 -30.36
#